data_AF-A0A800DIV1-F1
#
_entry.id   AF-A0A800DIV1-F1
#
_cell.length_a   1.000
_cell.length_b   1.000
_cell.length_c   1.000
_cell.angle_alpha   90.00
_cell.angle_beta   90.00
_cell.angle_gamma   90.00
#
_symmetry.space_group_name_H-M   'P 1'
#
loop_
_entity.id
_entity.type
_entity.pdbx_description
1 polymer ?
#
loop_
_entity_poly.entity_id
_entity_poly.type
_entity_poly.pdbx_seq_one_letter_code
_entity_poly.pdbx_strand_id
1 'polypeptide(L)' 'MIQGTGSDVGKSLLVAGLGRAYRARGLRVRPFKPQNMSNNAAVT' A
#
# COMPACT_ATOMS: atom_id res chain seq x y z
N MET A 1 -8.28 2.76 -1.42
CA MET A 1 -6.93 3.38 -1.34
C MET A 1 -6.49 3.35 0.11
N ILE A 2 -5.27 2.91 0.43
CA ILE A 2 -4.78 2.87 1.82
C ILE A 2 -3.80 4.01 2.01
N GLN A 3 -4.23 4.99 2.82
CA GLN A 3 -3.51 6.22 3.10
C GLN A 3 -2.91 6.18 4.51
N GLY A 4 -1.95 7.06 4.78
CA GLY A 4 -1.41 7.27 6.12
C GLY A 4 -0.69 8.60 6.20
N THR A 5 -0.48 9.08 7.41
CA THR A 5 -0.01 10.45 7.71
C THR A 5 1.51 10.58 7.77
N GLY A 6 2.26 9.49 7.56
CA GLY A 6 3.71 9.49 7.55
C GLY A 6 4.30 8.36 6.71
N SER A 7 5.59 8.43 6.45
CA SER A 7 6.38 7.31 5.94
C SER A 7 6.49 6.21 7.00
N ASP A 8 6.67 4.96 6.56
CA ASP A 8 6.93 3.81 7.43
C ASP A 8 5.87 3.44 8.49
N VAL A 9 4.70 4.10 8.49
CA VAL A 9 3.55 3.75 9.35
C VAL A 9 2.85 2.42 9.00
N GLY A 10 3.52 1.52 8.27
CA GLY A 10 3.00 0.17 8.00
C GLY A 10 1.98 0.03 6.86
N LYS A 11 1.77 1.07 6.03
CA LYS A 11 0.82 1.04 4.89
C LYS A 11 1.03 -0.17 3.97
N SER A 12 2.28 -0.44 3.59
CA SER A 12 2.63 -1.56 2.72
C SER A 12 2.38 -2.92 3.39
N LEU A 13 2.69 -3.02 4.69
CA LEU A 13 2.45 -4.24 5.47
C LEU A 13 0.96 -4.55 5.55
N LEU A 14 0.13 -3.54 5.78
CA LEU A 14 -1.32 -3.68 5.84
C LEU A 14 -1.91 -4.11 4.49
N VAL A 15 -1.48 -3.48 3.39
CA VAL A 15 -1.88 -3.88 2.02
C VAL A 15 -1.46 -5.33 1.71
N ALA A 16 -0.26 -5.75 2.11
CA ALA A 16 0.21 -7.12 1.92
C ALA A 16 -0.62 -8.14 2.75
N GLY A 17 -0.96 -7.81 3.99
CA GLY A 17 -1.80 -8.63 4.86
C GLY A 17 -3.21 -8.82 4.28
N LEU A 18 -3.85 -7.74 3.82
CA LEU A 18 -5.13 -7.81 3.13
C LEU A 18 -5.04 -8.66 1.84
N GLY A 19 -3.98 -8.47 1.06
CA GLY A 19 -3.75 -9.26 -0.16
C GLY A 19 -3.63 -10.77 0.11
N ARG A 20 -2.92 -11.15 1.19
CA ARG A 20 -2.85 -12.55 1.64
C ARG A 20 -4.23 -13.06 2.04
N ALA A 21 -4.96 -12.29 2.85
CA ALA A 21 -6.28 -12.69 3.35
C ALA A 21 -7.31 -12.88 2.23
N TYR A 22 -7.28 -12.03 1.19
CA TYR A 22 -8.17 -12.18 0.04
C TYR A 22 -7.76 -13.34 -0.88
N ARG A 23 -6.46 -13.56 -1.09
CA ARG A 23 -6.00 -14.75 -1.83
C ARG A 23 -6.40 -16.05 -1.16
N ALA A 24 -6.32 -16.12 0.17
CA ALA A 24 -6.77 -17.30 0.94
C ALA A 24 -8.26 -17.60 0.75
N ARG A 25 -9.06 -16.63 0.31
CA ARG A 25 -10.49 -16.76 0.01
C ARG A 25 -10.78 -16.97 -1.49
N GLY A 26 -9.76 -17.29 -2.29
CA GLY A 26 -9.91 -17.54 -3.73
C GLY A 26 -10.03 -16.27 -4.58
N LEU A 27 -9.86 -15.08 -4.00
CA LEU A 27 -9.97 -13.83 -4.74
C LEU A 27 -8.67 -13.49 -5.48
N ARG A 28 -8.79 -12.99 -6.71
CA ARG A 28 -7.67 -12.40 -7.46
C ARG A 28 -7.40 -10.99 -6.94
N VAL A 29 -6.22 -10.80 -6.35
CA VAL A 29 -5.77 -9.49 -5.83
C VAL A 29 -4.74 -8.87 -6.76
N ARG A 30 -4.89 -7.57 -7.06
CA ARG A 30 -3.96 -6.78 -7.88
C ARG A 30 -3.68 -5.43 -7.17
N PRO A 31 -2.72 -5.36 -6.23
CA PRO A 31 -2.40 -4.10 -5.58
C PRO A 31 -1.82 -3.11 -6.59
N PHE A 32 -2.19 -1.84 -6.47
CA PHE A 32 -1.69 -0.75 -7.30
C PHE A 32 -1.21 0.38 -6.38
N LYS A 33 0.02 0.87 -6.63
CA LYS A 33 0.61 2.02 -5.92
C LYS A 33 0.51 3.23 -6.86
N PRO A 34 -0.55 4.05 -6.76
CA PRO A 34 -0.82 5.12 -7.73
C PRO A 34 0.22 6.25 -7.70
N GLN A 35 0.87 6.49 -6.56
CA GLN A 35 1.82 7.58 -6.41
C GLN A 35 2.90 7.20 -5.38
N ASN A 36 4.15 7.58 -5.66
CA ASN A 36 5.21 7.55 -4.66
C ASN A 36 5.47 8.96 -4.11
N MET A 37 5.01 9.21 -2.89
CA MET A 37 5.12 10.52 -2.24
C MET A 37 6.57 10.88 -1.89
N SER A 38 7.44 9.89 -1.63
CA SER A 38 8.86 10.12 -1.35
C SER A 38 9.60 10.80 -2.51
N ASN A 39 9.24 10.47 -3.75
CA ASN A 39 9.87 11.09 -4.93
C ASN A 39 9.47 12.57 -5.08
N ASN A 40 8.40 13.01 -4.42
CA ASN A 40 7.96 14.40 -4.41
C ASN A 40 8.42 15.14 -3.13
N ALA A 41 9.06 14.45 -2.18
CA ALA A 41 9.53 15.07 -0.93
C ALA A 41 10.76 15.96 -1.13
N ALA A 42 11.51 15.77 -2.23
CA ALA A 42 12.69 16.55 -2.58
C ALA A 42 12.37 17.79 -3.44
N VAL A 43 11.10 18.02 -3.78
CA VAL A 43 10.66 19.22 -4.51
C VAL A 43 10.34 20.29 -3.46
N THR A 44 11.36 21.07 -3.11
CA THR A 44 11.27 22.33 -2.35
C THR A 44 11.03 23.51 -3.27
#